data_AF-A0A6I1FEX2-F1
#
_entry.id   AF-A0A6I1FEX2-F1
#
_cell.length_a   1.000
_cell.length_b   1.000
_cell.length_c   1.000
_cell.angle_alpha   90.00
_cell.angle_beta   90.00
_cell.angle_gamma   90.00
#
_symmetry.space_group_name_H-M   'P 1'
#
loop_
_entity.id
_entity.type
_entity.pdbx_description
1 polymer ?
#
loop_
_entity_poly.entity_id
_entity_poly.type
_entity_poly.pdbx_seq_one_letter_code
_entity_poly.pdbx_strand_id
1 'polypeptide(L)' 'MGYPTDLLSSRSIIEHGKYALIAPEGLVNNVIPGFENCIISILGSPKLGASFVDYVVT' A
#
# COMPACT_ATOMS: atom_id res chain seq x y z
N MET A 1 8.55 -8.11 -12.83
CA MET A 1 7.09 -7.94 -12.96
C MET A 1 6.85 -6.98 -14.11
N GLY A 2 6.07 -7.37 -15.11
CA GLY A 2 5.82 -6.55 -16.30
C GLY A 2 4.85 -5.42 -16.02
N TYR A 3 4.99 -4.31 -16.76
CA TYR A 3 4.03 -3.21 -16.70
C TYR A 3 2.64 -3.68 -17.13
N PRO A 4 1.57 -3.19 -16.48
CA PRO A 4 0.22 -3.47 -16.94
C PRO A 4 0.09 -3.03 -18.41
N THR A 5 -0.34 -3.94 -19.28
CA THR A 5 -0.46 -3.68 -20.72
C THR A 5 -1.69 -2.83 -21.07
N ASP A 6 -2.59 -2.63 -20.12
CA ASP A 6 -3.87 -1.95 -20.30
C ASP A 6 -3.93 -0.64 -19.51
N LEU A 7 -4.68 0.34 -20.02
CA LEU A 7 -4.74 1.69 -19.48
C LEU A 7 -5.42 1.70 -18.09
N LEU A 8 -4.76 2.32 -17.11
CA LEU A 8 -5.24 2.44 -15.72
C LEU A 8 -5.59 1.09 -15.05
N SER A 9 -5.03 0.00 -15.55
CA SER A 9 -5.20 -1.32 -14.95
C SER A 9 -4.31 -1.48 -13.71
N SER A 10 -4.90 -1.98 -12.61
CA SER A 10 -4.20 -2.24 -11.36
C SER A 10 -4.43 -3.68 -10.93
N ARG A 11 -3.37 -4.31 -10.42
CA ARG A 11 -3.44 -5.66 -9.83
C ARG A 11 -3.82 -5.65 -8.36
N SER A 12 -4.16 -4.48 -7.83
CA SER A 12 -4.51 -4.33 -6.43
C SER A 12 -5.94 -4.80 -6.18
N ILE A 13 -6.14 -5.65 -5.17
CA ILE A 13 -7.43 -6.23 -4.77
C ILE A 13 -7.59 -5.99 -3.28
N ILE A 14 -8.74 -5.47 -2.84
CA ILE A 14 -8.99 -5.15 -1.43
C ILE A 14 -10.27 -5.85 -0.98
N GLU A 15 -10.14 -6.87 -0.13
CA GLU A 15 -11.23 -7.58 0.52
C GLU A 15 -11.17 -7.33 2.03
N HIS A 16 -11.89 -6.30 2.50
CA HIS A 16 -11.83 -5.84 3.88
C HIS A 16 -12.08 -6.97 4.89
N GLY A 17 -11.18 -7.10 5.88
CA GLY A 17 -11.28 -8.13 6.92
C GLY A 17 -10.97 -9.55 6.47
N LYS A 18 -10.60 -9.77 5.20
CA LYS A 18 -10.16 -11.07 4.67
C LYS A 18 -8.71 -11.01 4.18
N TYR A 19 -8.46 -10.26 3.11
CA TYR A 19 -7.14 -10.11 2.52
C TYR A 19 -7.04 -8.85 1.65
N ALA A 20 -5.83 -8.37 1.44
CA ALA A 20 -5.55 -7.35 0.45
C ALA A 20 -4.30 -7.72 -0.34
N LEU A 21 -4.37 -7.58 -1.66
CA LEU A 21 -3.23 -7.60 -2.56
C LEU A 21 -2.97 -6.16 -2.97
N ILE A 22 -1.85 -5.59 -2.51
CA ILE A 22 -1.48 -4.21 -2.82
C ILE A 22 -0.26 -4.27 -3.73
N ALA A 23 -0.41 -3.85 -4.98
CA ALA A 23 0.68 -3.88 -5.94
C ALA A 23 1.57 -2.62 -5.81
N PRO A 24 2.89 -2.72 -6.07
CA PRO A 24 3.82 -1.59 -5.91
C PRO A 24 3.42 -0.34 -6.71
N GLU A 25 2.85 -0.53 -7.89
CA GLU A 25 2.39 0.55 -8.77
C GLU A 25 1.25 1.40 -8.19
N GLY A 26 0.50 0.88 -7.21
CA GLY A 26 -0.61 1.57 -6.56
C GLY A 26 -0.27 2.23 -5.22
N LEU A 27 1.00 2.20 -4.82
CA LEU A 27 1.43 2.76 -3.54
C LEU A 27 1.48 4.28 -3.58
N VAL A 28 1.18 4.90 -2.44
CA VAL A 28 1.21 6.35 -2.26
C VAL A 28 2.15 6.75 -1.14
N ASN A 29 2.83 7.88 -1.33
CA ASN A 29 3.78 8.42 -0.37
C ASN A 29 3.00 9.16 0.72
N ASN A 30 3.09 8.66 1.94
CA ASN A 30 2.49 9.22 3.13
C ASN A 30 3.53 10.00 3.92
N VAL A 31 3.15 11.20 4.38
CA VAL A 31 3.96 11.99 5.31
C VAL A 31 3.58 11.58 6.72
N ILE A 32 4.48 10.86 7.39
CA ILE A 32 4.26 10.39 8.77
C ILE A 32 5.00 11.31 9.74
N PRO A 33 4.31 11.87 10.75
CA PRO A 33 4.96 12.66 11.79
C PRO A 33 6.09 11.88 12.48
N GLY A 34 7.26 12.50 12.64
CA GLY A 34 8.44 11.89 13.26
C GLY A 34 9.38 11.14 12.31
N PHE A 35 9.00 10.97 11.03
CA PHE A 35 9.89 10.46 9.99
C PHE A 35 10.32 11.60 9.06
N GLU A 36 11.62 11.81 8.94
CA GLU A 36 12.20 12.85 8.09
C GLU A 36 12.99 12.23 6.94
N ASN A 37 12.91 12.83 5.75
CA ASN A 37 13.67 12.43 4.55
C ASN A 37 13.49 10.98 4.07
N CYS A 38 12.35 10.34 4.34
CA CYS A 38 12.04 8.98 3.89
C CYS A 38 10.77 8.95 3.04
N ILE A 39 10.71 8.03 2.07
CA ILE A 39 9.48 7.75 1.30
C ILE A 39 8.78 6.58 1.98
N ILE A 40 7.59 6.82 2.52
CA ILE A 40 6.85 5.83 3.31
C ILE A 40 5.47 5.58 2.71
N SER A 41 5.09 4.31 2.58
CA SER A 41 3.73 3.90 2.21
C SER A 41 3.15 3.01 3.30
N ILE A 42 1.97 3.38 3.80
CA ILE A 42 1.23 2.57 4.77
C ILE A 42 0.53 1.44 4.02
N LEU A 43 0.81 0.18 4.38
CA LEU A 43 0.18 -1.00 3.77
C LEU A 43 -0.95 -1.53 4.64
N GLY A 44 -0.60 -1.97 5.85
CA GLY A 44 -1.54 -2.54 6.81
C GLY A 44 -2.04 -1.47 7.77
N SER A 45 -3.35 -1.46 8.07
CA SER A 45 -3.91 -0.63 9.14
C SER A 45 -5.18 -1.26 9.73
N PRO A 46 -5.61 -0.84 10.94
CA PRO A 46 -6.90 -1.24 11.51
C PRO A 46 -8.10 -1.00 10.60
N LYS A 47 -8.03 0.01 9.74
CA LYS A 47 -9.09 0.32 8.75
C LYS A 47 -9.20 -0.73 7.64
N LEU A 48 -8.16 -1.54 7.42
CA LEU A 48 -8.17 -2.66 6.48
C LEU A 48 -8.69 -3.96 7.13
N GLY A 49 -8.85 -3.95 8.47
CA GLY A 49 -9.18 -5.12 9.28
C GLY A 49 -7.97 -5.82 9.90
N ALA A 50 -6.76 -5.24 9.77
CA ALA A 50 -5.56 -5.76 10.42
C ALA A 50 -5.47 -5.31 11.89
N SER A 51 -4.97 -6.16 12.78
CA SER A 51 -4.69 -5.78 14.18
C SER A 51 -3.36 -5.04 14.36
N PHE A 52 -2.64 -4.78 13.27
CA PHE A 52 -1.34 -4.14 13.24
C PHE A 52 -1.28 -3.05 12.17
N VAL A 53 -0.24 -2.24 12.24
CA VAL A 53 0.11 -1.27 11.21
C VAL A 53 1.43 -1.69 10.58
N ASP A 54 1.49 -1.64 9.26
CA ASP A 54 2.68 -2.01 8.49
C ASP A 54 3.02 -0.93 7.47
N TYR A 55 4.32 -0.74 7.25
CA TYR A 55 4.88 0.33 6.44
C TYR A 55 5.96 -0.23 5.52
N VAL A 56 5.92 0.18 4.26
CA VAL A 56 7.07 0.05 3.36
C VAL A 56 7.79 1.39 3.33
N VAL A 57 9.09 1.36 3.58
CA VAL A 57 9.98 2.52 3.54
C VAL A 57 11.03 2.27 2.46
N THR A 58 11.32 3.28 1.66
CA THR A 58 12.40 3.29 0.66
C THR A 58 13.24 4.54 0.80
#